data_AF-A0A9Q3PDV3-F1
#
_entry.id   AF-A0A9Q3PDV3-F1
#
_cell.length_a   1.000
_cell.length_b   1.000
_cell.length_c   1.000
_cell.angle_alpha   90.00
_cell.angle_beta   90.00
_cell.angle_gamma   90.00
#
_symmetry.space_group_name_H-M   'P 1'
#
loop_
_entity.id
_entity.type
_entity.pdbx_description
1 polymer ?
#
loop_
_entity_poly.entity_id
_entity_poly.type
_entity_poly.pdbx_seq_one_letter_code
_entity_poly.pdbx_strand_id
1 'polypeptide(L)'
;MGDETPGLKKDKLEVLQNVINLTKVPSWFSHLPRKFCFKNFQTLKAAEWKIFMTLYLPLALVPLWSSQIPHREERVKCPVSYLHKDLLLKLLISLVTLTNILLRKKIHEEDLDRIERTTKIYLQTLRLGWSMIKSKPNLHLTQHLPKAIKELGPSRSLAVWEYKRMNHTFGDITQNNKPC
;
A
#
# COMPACT_ATOMS: atom_id res chain seq x y z
N MET A 1 -26.63 -3.23 6.99
CA MET A 1 -26.01 -2.19 6.14
C MET A 1 -24.61 -2.66 5.83
N GLY A 2 -24.38 -3.15 4.61
CA GLY A 2 -23.11 -3.80 4.24
C GLY A 2 -21.95 -2.83 4.28
N ASP A 3 -20.85 -3.27 4.87
CA ASP A 3 -19.57 -2.57 4.94
C ASP A 3 -18.95 -2.48 3.53
N GLU A 4 -19.45 -1.58 2.68
CA GLU A 4 -18.97 -1.33 1.31
C GLU A 4 -17.63 -0.57 1.34
N THR A 5 -16.61 -1.15 1.97
CA THR A 5 -15.26 -0.61 1.97
C THR A 5 -14.45 -1.13 0.77
N PRO A 6 -13.57 -0.30 0.16
CA PRO A 6 -12.68 -0.72 -0.90
C PRO A 6 -11.69 -1.73 -0.33
N GLY A 7 -11.81 -2.98 -0.77
CA GLY A 7 -10.98 -4.05 -0.26
C GLY A 7 -11.08 -5.33 -1.09
N LEU A 8 -10.07 -6.19 -0.94
CA LEU A 8 -10.11 -7.54 -1.48
C LEU A 8 -11.02 -8.41 -0.59
N LYS A 9 -12.00 -9.07 -1.22
CA LYS A 9 -12.84 -10.09 -0.55
C LYS A 9 -11.99 -11.33 -0.20
N LYS A 10 -12.50 -12.16 0.71
CA LYS A 10 -11.78 -13.32 1.27
C LYS A 10 -11.14 -14.22 0.20
N ASP A 11 -11.88 -14.57 -0.84
CA ASP A 11 -11.42 -15.46 -1.91
C ASP A 11 -10.18 -14.90 -2.64
N LYS A 12 -10.10 -13.57 -2.79
CA LYS A 12 -8.93 -12.88 -3.36
C LYS A 12 -7.75 -12.83 -2.38
N LEU A 13 -8.02 -12.78 -1.07
CA LEU A 13 -6.96 -12.85 -0.07
C LEU A 13 -6.28 -14.24 -0.06
N GLU A 14 -7.01 -15.31 -0.37
CA GLU A 14 -6.43 -16.65 -0.50
C GLU A 14 -5.46 -16.73 -1.70
N VAL A 15 -5.83 -16.15 -2.85
CA VAL A 15 -4.90 -16.03 -4.00
C VAL A 15 -3.63 -15.28 -3.62
N LEU A 16 -3.77 -14.17 -2.88
CA LEU A 16 -2.64 -13.39 -2.39
C LEU A 16 -1.74 -14.22 -1.46
N GLN A 17 -2.33 -14.94 -0.51
CA GLN A 17 -1.62 -15.82 0.41
C GLN A 17 -0.88 -16.94 -0.33
N ASN A 18 -1.49 -17.50 -1.38
CA ASN A 18 -0.85 -18.51 -2.22
C ASN A 18 0.38 -17.95 -2.95
N VAL A 19 0.28 -16.74 -3.52
CA VAL A 19 1.43 -16.06 -4.15
C VAL A 19 2.57 -15.88 -3.14
N ILE A 20 2.25 -15.45 -1.91
CA ILE A 20 3.25 -15.27 -0.86
C ILE A 20 3.93 -16.59 -0.50
N ASN A 21 3.17 -17.66 -0.36
CA ASN A 21 3.70 -18.99 0.01
C ASN A 21 4.58 -19.60 -1.11
N LEU A 22 4.23 -19.35 -2.37
CA LEU A 22 4.97 -19.89 -3.52
C LEU A 22 6.20 -19.05 -3.89
N THR A 23 6.22 -17.76 -3.53
CA THR A 23 7.33 -16.87 -3.84
C THR A 23 8.52 -17.15 -2.92
N LYS A 24 9.61 -17.69 -3.48
CA LYS A 24 10.87 -17.85 -2.77
C LYS A 24 11.69 -16.57 -2.87
N VAL A 25 12.04 -15.99 -1.72
CA VAL A 25 12.94 -14.83 -1.62
C VAL A 25 14.26 -15.23 -0.98
N PRO A 26 15.38 -14.54 -1.27
CA PRO A 26 16.65 -14.80 -0.61
C PRO A 26 16.57 -14.63 0.92
N SER A 27 17.40 -15.34 1.67
CA SER A 27 17.40 -15.34 3.15
C SER A 27 17.71 -13.98 3.78
N TRP A 28 18.43 -13.10 3.06
CA TRP A 28 18.73 -11.74 3.51
C TRP A 28 17.59 -10.75 3.27
N PHE A 29 16.53 -11.17 2.57
CA PHE A 29 15.38 -10.33 2.28
C PHE A 29 14.34 -10.44 3.40
N SER A 30 13.80 -9.31 3.88
CA SER A 30 12.83 -9.37 4.98
C SER A 30 11.58 -10.15 4.58
N HIS A 31 11.10 -11.01 5.48
CA HIS A 31 9.92 -11.83 5.24
C HIS A 31 8.65 -11.10 5.67
N LEU A 32 7.56 -11.35 4.95
CA LEU A 32 6.24 -11.05 5.47
C LEU A 32 5.85 -12.08 6.54
N PRO A 33 5.01 -11.71 7.52
CA PRO A 33 4.40 -12.69 8.40
C PRO A 33 3.75 -13.79 7.57
N ARG A 34 3.95 -15.07 7.93
CA ARG A 34 3.43 -16.21 7.16
C ARG A 34 1.91 -16.16 6.96
N LYS A 35 1.18 -15.46 7.83
CA LYS A 35 -0.25 -15.18 7.70
C LYS A 35 -0.49 -13.71 8.04
N PHE A 36 -1.00 -12.95 7.08
CA PHE A 36 -1.52 -11.60 7.29
C PHE A 36 -2.80 -11.44 6.46
N CYS A 37 -3.67 -10.48 6.81
CA CYS A 37 -5.01 -10.26 6.21
C CYS A 37 -6.18 -11.17 6.67
N PHE A 38 -5.98 -12.11 7.60
CA PHE A 38 -7.08 -12.83 8.25
C PHE A 38 -7.42 -12.20 9.61
N LYS A 39 -8.65 -12.41 10.12
CA LYS A 39 -9.01 -11.98 11.49
C LYS A 39 -8.04 -12.63 12.49
N ASN A 40 -7.52 -11.83 13.43
CA ASN A 40 -6.61 -12.21 14.53
C ASN A 40 -5.09 -12.14 14.25
N PHE A 41 -4.64 -11.53 13.15
CA PHE A 41 -3.21 -11.37 12.87
C PHE A 41 -2.73 -9.92 13.07
N GLN A 42 -1.43 -9.77 13.35
CA GLN A 42 -0.79 -8.47 13.56
C GLN A 42 -0.87 -7.60 12.30
N THR A 43 -1.02 -6.29 12.50
CA THR A 43 -0.91 -5.30 11.42
C THR A 43 0.52 -5.26 10.87
N LEU A 44 0.65 -5.10 9.55
CA LEU A 44 1.96 -5.00 8.92
C LEU A 44 2.72 -3.75 9.37
N LYS A 45 4.01 -3.91 9.64
CA LYS A 45 4.98 -2.83 9.88
C LYS A 45 5.33 -2.13 8.57
N ALA A 46 5.91 -0.93 8.65
CA ALA A 46 6.25 -0.14 7.46
C ALA A 46 7.16 -0.87 6.46
N ALA A 47 8.17 -1.61 6.94
CA ALA A 47 9.05 -2.40 6.08
C ALA A 47 8.33 -3.57 5.41
N GLU A 48 7.36 -4.18 6.10
CA GLU A 48 6.53 -5.26 5.56
C GLU A 48 5.56 -4.70 4.50
N TRP A 49 4.90 -3.57 4.76
CA TRP A 49 4.09 -2.87 3.77
C TRP A 49 4.88 -2.53 2.50
N LYS A 50 6.12 -2.05 2.67
CA LYS A 50 7.02 -1.78 1.56
C LYS A 50 7.22 -3.01 0.68
N ILE A 51 7.65 -4.12 1.28
CA ILE A 51 7.91 -5.38 0.56
C ILE A 51 6.64 -5.93 -0.08
N PHE A 52 5.53 -5.86 0.63
CA PHE A 52 4.23 -6.25 0.12
C PHE A 52 3.88 -5.50 -1.18
N MET A 53 3.97 -4.16 -1.16
CA MET A 53 3.62 -3.32 -2.30
C MET A 53 4.61 -3.44 -3.47
N THR A 54 5.90 -3.69 -3.22
CA THR A 54 6.91 -3.74 -4.30
C THR A 54 7.09 -5.11 -4.93
N LEU A 55 6.79 -6.20 -4.20
CA LEU A 55 7.07 -7.56 -4.66
C LEU A 55 5.79 -8.41 -4.75
N TYR A 56 5.12 -8.62 -3.63
CA TYR A 56 4.04 -9.61 -3.56
C TYR A 56 2.76 -9.14 -4.23
N LEU A 57 2.36 -7.88 -4.02
CA LEU A 57 1.15 -7.34 -4.63
C LEU A 57 1.24 -7.33 -6.17
N PRO A 58 2.31 -6.83 -6.81
CA PRO A 58 2.46 -6.91 -8.27
C PRO A 58 2.38 -8.35 -8.81
N LEU A 59 3.02 -9.31 -8.14
CA LEU A 59 2.94 -10.72 -8.52
C LEU A 59 1.53 -11.28 -8.36
N ALA A 60 0.82 -10.89 -7.30
CA ALA A 60 -0.54 -11.34 -7.05
C ALA A 60 -1.58 -10.68 -7.96
N LEU A 61 -1.33 -9.48 -8.48
CA LEU A 61 -2.24 -8.81 -9.42
C LEU A 61 -2.51 -9.68 -10.66
N VAL A 62 -1.51 -10.43 -11.15
CA VAL A 62 -1.67 -11.30 -12.34
C VAL A 62 -2.72 -12.39 -12.11
N PRO A 63 -2.57 -13.33 -11.15
CA PRO A 63 -3.58 -14.36 -10.90
C PRO A 63 -4.90 -13.77 -10.39
N LEU A 64 -4.88 -12.67 -9.62
CA LEU A 64 -6.11 -12.03 -9.14
C LEU A 64 -7.01 -11.50 -10.26
N TRP A 65 -6.41 -11.11 -11.39
CA TRP A 65 -7.15 -10.57 -12.53
C TRP A 65 -7.27 -11.51 -13.73
N SER A 66 -6.40 -12.52 -13.85
CA SER A 66 -6.56 -13.58 -14.86
C SER A 66 -7.58 -14.64 -14.45
N SER A 67 -7.80 -14.84 -13.15
CA SER A 67 -8.78 -15.80 -12.66
C SER A 67 -10.19 -15.34 -13.07
N GLN A 68 -10.83 -16.10 -13.97
CA GLN A 68 -12.24 -15.97 -14.34
C GLN A 68 -13.13 -16.49 -13.20
N ILE A 69 -12.91 -16.05 -11.96
CA ILE A 69 -13.79 -16.47 -10.86
C ILE A 69 -15.17 -15.86 -11.15
N PRO A 70 -16.21 -16.68 -11.38
CA PRO A 70 -17.54 -16.20 -11.74
C PRO A 70 -18.20 -15.62 -10.48
N HIS A 71 -17.83 -14.39 -10.14
CA HIS A 71 -18.53 -13.64 -9.12
C HIS A 71 -19.48 -12.67 -9.79
N ARG A 72 -20.65 -12.49 -9.16
CA ARG A 72 -21.57 -11.40 -9.49
C ARG A 72 -20.84 -10.07 -9.32
N GLU A 73 -20.35 -9.51 -10.42
CA GLU A 73 -19.57 -8.28 -10.36
C GLU A 73 -20.48 -7.09 -10.06
N GLU A 74 -20.23 -6.46 -8.91
CA GLU A 74 -20.97 -5.28 -8.49
C GLU A 74 -20.59 -4.09 -9.39
N ARG A 75 -21.59 -3.52 -10.05
CA ARG A 75 -21.43 -2.33 -10.89
C ARG A 75 -21.58 -1.07 -10.05
N VAL A 76 -20.79 -0.04 -10.39
CA VAL A 76 -20.93 1.30 -9.82
C VAL A 76 -22.16 1.97 -10.42
N LYS A 77 -22.99 2.57 -9.57
CA LYS A 77 -24.14 3.37 -9.99
C LYS A 77 -23.68 4.76 -10.45
N CYS A 78 -23.31 4.89 -11.72
CA CYS A 78 -22.95 6.17 -12.36
C CYS A 78 -23.28 6.16 -13.86
N PRO A 79 -23.32 7.33 -14.55
CA PRO A 79 -23.76 7.44 -15.95
C PRO A 79 -23.01 6.52 -16.92
N VAL A 80 -21.74 6.25 -16.62
CA VAL A 80 -20.92 5.24 -17.30
C VAL A 80 -20.78 4.06 -16.35
N SER A 81 -21.32 2.89 -16.68
CA SER A 81 -21.25 1.71 -15.80
C SER A 81 -19.82 1.15 -15.71
N TYR A 82 -19.17 1.30 -14.56
CA TYR A 82 -17.90 0.64 -14.24
C TYR A 82 -18.09 -0.59 -13.36
N LEU A 83 -17.19 -1.56 -13.44
CA LEU A 83 -17.11 -2.68 -12.50
C LEU A 83 -16.23 -2.29 -11.31
N HIS A 84 -16.67 -2.58 -10.08
CA HIS A 84 -15.83 -2.32 -8.89
C HIS A 84 -14.49 -3.04 -8.94
N LYS A 85 -14.43 -4.20 -9.62
CA LYS A 85 -13.19 -4.96 -9.84
C LYS A 85 -12.15 -4.18 -10.63
N ASP A 86 -12.56 -3.46 -11.67
CA ASP A 86 -11.65 -2.68 -12.52
C ASP A 86 -11.14 -1.43 -11.79
N LEU A 87 -12.01 -0.78 -11.03
CA LEU A 87 -11.63 0.35 -10.19
C LEU A 87 -10.65 -0.10 -9.09
N LEU A 88 -10.90 -1.25 -8.45
CA LEU A 88 -9.99 -1.81 -7.46
C LEU A 88 -8.61 -2.13 -8.07
N LEU A 89 -8.56 -2.67 -9.29
CA LEU A 89 -7.30 -2.89 -10.00
C LEU A 89 -6.52 -1.60 -10.15
N LYS A 90 -7.20 -0.57 -10.66
CA LYS A 90 -6.61 0.74 -10.93
C LYS A 90 -6.10 1.40 -9.65
N LEU A 91 -6.80 1.23 -8.53
CA LEU A 91 -6.33 1.65 -7.21
C LEU A 91 -5.04 0.92 -6.79
N LEU A 92 -5.01 -0.41 -6.89
CA LEU A 92 -3.84 -1.20 -6.49
C LEU A 92 -2.62 -0.92 -7.37
N ILE A 93 -2.81 -0.79 -8.69
CA ILE A 93 -1.74 -0.40 -9.62
C ILE A 93 -1.19 0.98 -9.26
N SER A 94 -2.07 1.92 -8.91
CA SER A 94 -1.67 3.26 -8.50
C SER A 94 -0.84 3.23 -7.21
N LEU A 95 -1.23 2.42 -6.22
CA LEU A 95 -0.46 2.22 -4.98
C LEU A 95 0.92 1.59 -5.23
N VAL A 96 0.98 0.55 -6.06
CA VAL A 96 2.25 -0.09 -6.47
C VAL A 96 3.14 0.94 -7.18
N THR A 97 2.58 1.71 -8.11
CA THR A 97 3.32 2.72 -8.89
C THR A 97 3.87 3.81 -7.97
N LEU A 98 3.04 4.39 -7.11
CA LEU A 98 3.46 5.41 -6.14
C LEU A 98 4.57 4.86 -5.23
N THR A 99 4.38 3.66 -4.68
CA THR A 99 5.37 3.04 -3.79
C THR A 99 6.71 2.86 -4.49
N ASN A 100 6.71 2.36 -5.72
CA ASN A 100 7.95 2.16 -6.49
C ASN A 100 8.68 3.47 -6.78
N ILE A 101 7.98 4.57 -7.07
CA ILE A 101 8.61 5.87 -7.32
C ILE A 101 9.16 6.45 -6.01
N LEU A 102 8.36 6.45 -4.92
CA LEU A 102 8.73 7.03 -3.63
C LEU A 102 9.94 6.33 -2.97
N LEU A 103 10.21 5.07 -3.33
CA LEU A 103 11.35 4.30 -2.80
C LEU A 103 12.64 4.46 -3.60
N ARG A 104 12.62 5.18 -4.72
CA ARG A 104 13.82 5.45 -5.52
C ARG A 104 14.83 6.26 -4.72
N LYS A 105 16.11 5.98 -4.96
CA LYS A 105 17.21 6.72 -4.33
C LYS A 105 17.37 8.14 -4.91
N LYS A 106 17.03 8.30 -6.18
CA LYS A 106 17.03 9.57 -6.91
C LYS A 106 15.64 9.76 -7.51
N ILE A 107 15.11 10.97 -7.39
CA ILE A 107 13.80 11.36 -7.93
C ILE A 107 14.06 12.57 -8.83
N HIS A 108 13.53 12.52 -10.06
CA HIS A 108 13.62 13.60 -11.04
C HIS A 108 12.29 14.36 -11.13
N GLU A 109 12.26 15.53 -11.76
CA GLU A 109 11.01 16.32 -11.93
C GLU A 109 9.90 15.51 -12.62
N GLU A 110 10.24 14.68 -13.62
CA GLU A 110 9.28 13.78 -14.27
C GLU A 110 8.62 12.78 -13.30
N ASP A 111 9.36 12.33 -12.29
CA ASP A 111 8.84 11.45 -11.24
C ASP A 111 7.89 12.20 -10.31
N LEU A 112 8.14 13.49 -10.04
CA LEU A 112 7.24 14.33 -9.25
C LEU A 112 5.89 14.50 -9.95
N ASP A 113 5.93 14.82 -11.24
CA ASP A 113 4.71 14.89 -12.06
C ASP A 113 3.98 13.53 -12.06
N ARG A 114 4.73 12.44 -12.15
CA ARG A 114 4.14 11.09 -12.15
C ARG A 114 3.50 10.77 -10.81
N ILE A 115 4.08 11.18 -9.69
CA ILE A 115 3.47 11.05 -8.35
C ILE A 115 2.17 11.85 -8.30
N GLU A 116 2.18 13.11 -8.75
CA GLU A 116 0.99 13.96 -8.74
C GLU A 116 -0.14 13.36 -9.59
N ARG A 117 0.15 13.02 -10.85
CA ARG A 117 -0.82 12.40 -11.77
C ARG A 117 -1.37 11.10 -11.20
N THR A 118 -0.51 10.22 -10.68
CA THR A 118 -0.93 8.92 -10.13
C THR A 118 -1.77 9.09 -8.87
N THR A 119 -1.42 10.04 -8.00
CA THR A 119 -2.21 10.38 -6.80
C THR A 119 -3.59 10.90 -7.18
N LYS A 120 -3.67 11.78 -8.18
CA LYS A 120 -4.95 12.29 -8.71
C LYS A 120 -5.80 11.15 -9.25
N ILE A 121 -5.22 10.26 -10.06
CA ILE A 121 -5.91 9.07 -10.59
C ILE A 121 -6.43 8.18 -9.46
N TYR A 122 -5.62 7.91 -8.44
CA TYR A 122 -6.01 7.11 -7.28
C TYR A 122 -7.23 7.72 -6.56
N LEU A 123 -7.17 9.01 -6.23
CA LEU A 123 -8.25 9.69 -5.49
C LEU A 123 -9.54 9.79 -6.31
N GLN A 124 -9.44 10.07 -7.61
CA GLN A 124 -10.60 10.11 -8.49
C GLN A 124 -11.24 8.72 -8.63
N THR A 125 -10.43 7.68 -8.79
CA THR A 125 -10.90 6.29 -8.87
C THR A 125 -11.57 5.86 -7.57
N LEU A 126 -11.01 6.23 -6.43
CA LEU A 126 -11.57 5.93 -5.11
C LEU A 126 -12.94 6.60 -4.93
N ARG A 127 -13.04 7.89 -5.28
CA ARG A 127 -14.29 8.65 -5.20
C ARG A 127 -15.35 8.12 -6.15
N LEU A 128 -14.95 7.64 -7.33
CA LEU A 128 -15.86 7.04 -8.31
C LEU A 128 -16.44 5.71 -7.82
N GLY A 129 -15.60 4.81 -7.30
CA GLY A 129 -16.05 3.49 -6.84
C GLY A 129 -16.73 3.51 -5.48
N TRP A 130 -16.30 4.40 -4.58
CA TRP A 130 -16.76 4.42 -3.18
C TRP A 130 -17.02 5.86 -2.73
N SER A 131 -18.01 6.50 -3.35
CA SER A 131 -18.34 7.91 -3.12
C SER A 131 -18.78 8.24 -1.69
N MET A 132 -19.30 7.26 -0.95
CA MET A 132 -19.77 7.43 0.43
C MET A 132 -18.63 7.48 1.47
N ILE A 133 -17.40 7.12 1.09
CA ILE A 133 -16.29 7.04 2.02
C ILE A 133 -15.67 8.41 2.22
N LYS A 134 -15.59 8.85 3.48
CA LYS A 134 -14.93 10.09 3.88
C LYS A 134 -13.43 9.99 3.64
N SER A 135 -12.86 11.03 3.03
CA SER A 135 -11.40 11.12 2.84
C SER A 135 -10.69 11.17 4.19
N LYS A 136 -9.64 10.36 4.35
CA LYS A 136 -8.78 10.38 5.54
C LYS A 136 -7.75 11.51 5.43
N PRO A 137 -7.33 12.15 6.53
CA PRO A 137 -6.29 13.18 6.50
C PRO A 137 -5.00 12.73 5.79
N ASN A 138 -4.61 11.46 5.96
CA ASN A 138 -3.43 10.90 5.30
C ASN A 138 -3.53 10.93 3.76
N LEU A 139 -4.74 10.79 3.19
CA LEU A 139 -4.95 10.91 1.75
C LEU A 139 -4.75 12.34 1.27
N HIS A 140 -5.14 13.34 2.08
CA HIS A 140 -4.85 14.74 1.80
C HIS A 140 -3.35 15.02 1.90
N LEU A 141 -2.68 14.56 2.96
CA LEU A 141 -1.23 14.71 3.13
C LEU A 141 -0.43 14.11 1.96
N THR A 142 -0.91 12.99 1.40
CA THR A 142 -0.29 12.34 0.23
C THR A 142 -0.24 13.27 -0.99
N GLN A 143 -1.19 14.20 -1.14
CA GLN A 143 -1.22 15.16 -2.25
C GLN A 143 -0.06 16.16 -2.20
N HIS A 144 0.51 16.38 -1.01
CA HIS A 144 1.62 17.30 -0.80
C HIS A 144 3.00 16.63 -0.95
N LEU A 145 3.04 15.31 -1.17
CA LEU A 145 4.30 14.57 -1.32
C LEU A 145 5.20 15.10 -2.45
N PRO A 146 4.72 15.42 -3.67
CA PRO A 146 5.59 15.95 -4.71
C PRO A 146 6.33 17.21 -4.27
N LYS A 147 5.62 18.15 -3.65
CA LYS A 147 6.19 19.39 -3.13
C LYS A 147 7.21 19.10 -2.02
N ALA A 148 6.83 18.27 -1.05
CA ALA A 148 7.72 17.90 0.04
C ALA A 148 9.01 17.23 -0.46
N ILE A 149 8.92 16.37 -1.48
CA ILE A 149 10.09 15.70 -2.07
C ILE A 149 10.97 16.68 -2.83
N LYS A 150 10.37 17.66 -3.53
CA LYS A 150 11.11 18.69 -4.25
C LYS A 150 11.96 19.55 -3.31
N GLU A 151 11.41 19.89 -2.15
CA GLU A 151 12.05 20.78 -1.18
C GLU A 151 13.03 20.05 -0.26
N LEU A 152 12.69 18.85 0.18
CA LEU A 152 13.43 18.11 1.21
C LEU A 152 14.24 16.93 0.65
N GLY A 153 14.03 16.57 -0.61
CA GLY A 153 14.67 15.43 -1.27
C GLY A 153 13.87 14.12 -1.19
N PRO A 154 14.43 13.01 -1.68
CA PRO A 154 13.70 11.74 -1.81
C PRO A 154 13.12 11.21 -0.49
N SER A 155 11.89 10.66 -0.55
CA SER A 155 11.18 10.17 0.64
C SER A 155 11.95 9.11 1.43
N ARG A 156 12.80 8.31 0.77
CA ARG A 156 13.67 7.35 1.45
C ARG A 156 14.61 8.02 2.45
N SER A 157 15.11 9.20 2.13
CA SER A 157 16.01 9.99 2.96
C SER A 157 15.30 10.73 4.10
N LEU A 158 13.98 10.94 3.97
CA LEU A 158 13.16 11.69 4.94
C LEU A 158 12.27 10.79 5.79
N ALA A 159 12.19 9.51 5.46
CA ALA A 159 11.25 8.64 6.13
C ALA A 159 11.71 8.44 7.58
N VAL A 160 10.73 8.47 8.50
CA VAL A 160 10.89 8.40 9.96
C VAL A 160 11.50 7.05 10.44
N TRP A 161 11.97 6.20 9.53
CA TRP A 161 12.57 4.91 9.84
C TRP A 161 13.86 5.04 10.64
N GLU A 162 14.68 6.07 10.37
CA GLU A 162 15.90 6.32 11.15
C GLU A 162 15.54 6.66 12.60
N TYR A 163 14.59 7.57 12.80
CA TYR A 163 14.11 7.94 14.13
C TYR A 163 13.43 6.79 14.86
N LYS A 164 12.62 5.96 14.18
CA LYS A 164 12.02 4.77 14.80
C LYS A 164 13.07 3.72 15.19
N ARG A 165 14.11 3.56 14.39
CA ARG A 165 15.25 2.69 14.72
C ARG A 165 15.99 3.22 15.95
N MET A 166 16.26 4.52 15.99
CA MET A 166 16.87 5.17 17.15
C MET A 166 15.99 5.01 18.41
N ASN A 167 14.67 5.18 18.32
CA ASN A 167 13.78 4.98 19.46
C ASN A 167 13.81 3.55 20.00
N HIS A 168 13.93 2.55 19.12
CA HIS A 168 14.12 1.16 19.54
C HIS A 168 15.47 1.01 20.27
N THR A 169 16.55 1.54 19.68
CA THR A 169 17.87 1.54 20.33
C THR A 169 17.84 2.23 21.69
N PHE A 170 17.16 3.38 21.82
CA PHE A 170 17.00 4.08 23.09
C PHE A 170 16.14 3.31 24.10
N GLY A 171 15.17 2.52 23.65
CA GLY A 171 14.41 1.62 24.51
C GLY A 171 15.20 0.40 24.99
N ASP A 172 16.16 -0.06 24.18
CA ASP A 172 17.05 -1.18 24.49
C ASP A 172 18.23 -0.78 25.38
N ILE A 173 18.61 0.51 25.40
CA ILE A 173 19.54 1.04 26.39
C ILE A 173 18.83 0.94 27.73
N THR A 174 19.27 -0.02 28.55
CA THR A 174 18.86 -0.15 29.95
C THR A 174 18.86 1.24 30.58
N GLN A 175 17.70 1.71 31.05
CA GLN A 175 17.64 2.81 32.00
C GLN A 175 18.42 2.33 33.22
N ASN A 176 19.72 2.62 33.24
CA ASN A 176 20.62 2.10 34.24
C ASN A 176 20.13 2.62 35.59
N ASN A 177 19.69 1.67 36.42
CA ASN A 177 19.54 1.69 37.86
C ASN A 177 19.45 3.07 38.51
N LYS A 178 18.31 3.37 39.15
CA LYS A 178 18.32 4.27 40.30
C LYS A 178 18.99 3.52 41.47
N PRO A 179 20.17 3.95 41.96
CA PRO A 179 20.46 3.87 43.37
C PRO A 179 20.24 5.25 44.02
N CYS A 180 19.70 5.21 45.25
CA CYS A 180 19.29 6.28 46.17
C CYS A 180 17.84 6.75 45.99
#